data_AF-A0A2N6FPM6-F1
#
_entry.id   AF-A0A2N6FPM6-F1
#
_cell.length_a   1.000
_cell.length_b   1.000
_cell.length_c   1.000
_cell.angle_alpha   90.00
_cell.angle_beta   90.00
_cell.angle_gamma   90.00
#
_symmetry.space_group_name_H-M   'P 1'
#
loop_
_entity.id
_entity.type
_entity.pdbx_description
1 polymer ?
#
loop_
_entity_poly.entity_id
_entity_poly.type
_entity_poly.pdbx_seq_one_letter_code
_entity_poly.pdbx_strand_id
1 'polypeptide(L)' 'MRLNKLKEHFQNFLLWDKEEIEEKKNDISDLMENLKEKRNKLEKKIKKENNKKEKNYLEKKLKAVKKLIKKAKKSLY' A
#
# COMPACT_ATOMS: atom_id res chain seq x y z
N MET A 1 45.47 -2.41 4.60
CA MET A 1 44.69 -1.15 4.75
C MET A 1 43.85 -0.73 3.53
N ARG A 2 43.78 -1.50 2.44
CA ARG A 2 42.86 -1.23 1.30
C ARG A 2 41.57 -2.07 1.37
N LEU A 3 41.67 -3.32 1.81
CA LEU A 3 40.53 -4.25 1.93
C LEU A 3 39.52 -3.87 3.03
N ASN A 4 39.98 -3.35 4.17
CA ASN A 4 39.07 -2.93 5.26
C ASN A 4 38.20 -1.74 4.85
N LYS A 5 38.77 -0.73 4.17
CA LYS A 5 38.00 0.40 3.61
C LYS A 5 37.01 -0.06 2.54
N LEU A 6 37.39 -1.04 1.73
CA LEU A 6 36.50 -1.62 0.74
C LEU A 6 35.33 -2.36 1.41
N LYS A 7 35.61 -3.12 2.47
CA LYS A 7 34.59 -3.80 3.29
C LYS A 7 33.64 -2.82 3.96
N GLU A 8 34.14 -1.72 4.51
CA GLU A 8 33.33 -0.63 5.07
C GLU A 8 32.45 0.02 4.00
N HIS A 9 32.99 0.29 2.81
CA HIS A 9 32.20 0.83 1.70
C HIS A 9 31.06 -0.09 1.27
N PHE A 10 31.33 -1.40 1.16
CA PHE A 10 30.30 -2.39 0.83
C PHE A 10 29.27 -2.53 1.94
N GLN A 11 29.67 -2.50 3.22
CA GLN A 11 28.74 -2.52 4.33
C GLN A 11 27.84 -1.28 4.35
N ASN A 12 28.40 -0.10 4.10
CA ASN A 12 27.64 1.15 4.04
C ASN A 12 26.67 1.17 2.84
N PHE A 13 27.10 0.68 1.68
CA PHE A 13 26.22 0.54 0.51
C PHE A 13 25.05 -0.40 0.78
N LEU A 14 25.33 -1.59 1.35
CA LEU A 14 24.30 -2.56 1.73
C LEU A 14 23.37 -2.06 2.85
N LEU A 15 23.85 -1.17 3.72
CA LEU A 15 23.01 -0.52 4.74
C LEU A 15 22.05 0.48 4.10
N TRP A 16 22.54 1.27 3.14
CA TRP A 16 21.70 2.24 2.42
C TRP A 16 20.59 1.55 1.62
N ASP A 17 20.93 0.45 0.93
CA ASP A 17 19.93 -0.38 0.25
C ASP A 17 18.88 -0.93 1.23
N LYS A 18 19.27 -1.30 2.46
CA LYS A 18 18.34 -1.79 3.48
C LYS A 18 17.40 -0.70 3.97
N GLU A 19 17.93 0.49 4.26
CA GLU A 19 17.13 1.64 4.69
C GLU A 19 16.13 2.02 3.61
N GLU A 20 16.56 2.11 2.34
CA GLU A 20 15.67 2.42 1.22
C GLU A 20 14.59 1.34 1.05
N ILE A 21 14.94 0.05 1.16
CA ILE A 21 13.97 -1.05 1.12
C ILE A 21 12.96 -0.95 2.28
N GLU A 22 13.40 -0.53 3.47
CA GLU A 22 12.54 -0.39 4.65
C GLU A 22 11.59 0.79 4.52
N GLU A 23 12.06 1.94 4.03
CA GLU A 23 11.21 3.09 3.69
C GLU A 23 10.15 2.72 2.65
N LYS A 24 10.54 2.04 1.56
CA LYS A 24 9.58 1.59 0.53
C LYS A 24 8.56 0.60 1.09
N LYS A 25 8.94 -0.27 2.03
CA LYS A 25 7.99 -1.16 2.72
C LYS A 25 6.98 -0.38 3.56
N ASN A 26 7.42 0.65 4.26
CA ASN A 26 6.54 1.52 5.04
C ASN A 26 5.56 2.26 4.12
N ASP A 27 6.05 2.87 3.03
CA ASP A 27 5.21 3.52 2.02
C ASP A 27 4.11 2.59 1.48
N ILE A 28 4.49 1.36 1.14
CA ILE A 28 3.56 0.33 0.65
C ILE A 28 2.52 -0.03 1.74
N SER A 29 2.95 -0.15 3.00
CA SER A 29 2.06 -0.43 4.13
C SER A 29 1.03 0.67 4.32
N ASP A 30 1.48 1.93 4.29
CA ASP A 30 0.62 3.12 4.44
C ASP A 30 -0.39 3.24 3.29
N LEU A 31 0.04 3.00 2.05
CA LEU A 31 -0.85 2.94 0.89
C LEU A 31 -1.90 1.84 1.03
N MET A 32 -1.51 0.68 1.59
CA MET A 32 -2.43 -0.44 1.82
C MET A 32 -3.44 -0.13 2.93
N GLU A 33 -3.03 0.55 3.98
CA GLU A 33 -3.92 1.04 5.04
C GLU A 33 -4.92 2.07 4.50
N ASN A 34 -4.46 3.04 3.72
CA ASN A 34 -5.30 4.03 3.05
C ASN A 34 -6.38 3.39 2.17
N LEU A 35 -6.04 2.31 1.44
CA LEU A 35 -7.02 1.54 0.66
C LEU A 35 -8.07 0.84 1.53
N LYS A 36 -7.66 0.26 2.67
CA LYS A 36 -8.58 -0.36 3.63
C LYS A 36 -9.52 0.67 4.26
N GLU A 37 -9.01 1.84 4.64
CA GLU A 37 -9.85 2.92 5.15
C GLU A 37 -10.88 3.38 4.12
N LYS A 38 -10.44 3.60 2.87
CA LYS A 38 -11.30 4.04 1.79
C LYS A 38 -12.42 3.03 1.52
N ARG A 39 -12.11 1.73 1.60
CA ARG A 39 -13.10 0.65 1.55
C ARG A 39 -14.13 0.81 2.67
N ASN A 40 -13.69 0.97 3.92
CA ASN A 40 -14.58 1.10 5.08
C ASN A 40 -15.46 2.35 4.99
N LYS A 41 -14.90 3.48 4.56
CA LYS A 41 -15.63 4.74 4.32
C LYS A 41 -16.72 4.56 3.25
N LEU A 42 -16.41 3.87 2.15
CA LEU A 42 -17.38 3.55 1.10
C LEU A 42 -18.49 2.61 1.59
N GLU A 43 -18.15 1.54 2.32
CA GLU A 43 -19.14 0.61 2.89
C GLU A 43 -20.10 1.33 3.85
N LYS A 44 -19.59 2.24 4.69
CA LYS A 44 -20.42 3.08 5.58
C LYS A 44 -21.33 4.03 4.78
N LYS A 45 -20.83 4.67 3.72
CA LYS A 45 -21.63 5.55 2.86
C LYS A 45 -22.76 4.79 2.15
N ILE A 46 -22.46 3.62 1.57
CA ILE A 46 -23.44 2.78 0.87
C ILE A 46 -24.59 2.36 1.80
N LYS A 47 -24.30 2.07 3.08
CA LYS A 47 -25.32 1.70 4.08
C LYS A 47 -26.31 2.83 4.38
N LYS A 48 -25.88 4.09 4.27
CA LYS A 48 -26.69 5.28 4.55
C LYS A 48 -27.33 5.88 3.29
N GLU A 49 -26.97 5.39 2.10
CA GLU A 49 -27.41 5.95 0.83
C GLU A 49 -28.76 5.35 0.41
N ASN A 50 -29.77 6.21 0.30
CA ASN A 50 -31.13 5.83 -0.08
C ASN A 50 -31.37 6.00 -1.59
N ASN A 51 -30.57 6.81 -2.28
CA ASN A 51 -30.69 6.97 -3.72
C ASN A 51 -30.08 5.77 -4.46
N LYS A 52 -30.92 5.03 -5.19
CA LYS A 52 -30.50 3.83 -5.96
C LYS A 52 -29.38 4.13 -6.97
N LYS A 53 -29.40 5.29 -7.64
CA LYS A 53 -28.37 5.67 -8.62
C LYS A 53 -27.02 5.92 -7.93
N GLU A 54 -27.04 6.70 -6.86
CA GLU A 54 -25.84 7.03 -6.09
C GLU A 54 -25.26 5.78 -5.41
N LYS A 55 -26.13 4.93 -4.85
CA LYS A 55 -25.75 3.65 -4.27
C LYS A 55 -25.03 2.74 -5.27
N ASN A 56 -25.57 2.59 -6.48
CA ASN A 56 -24.92 1.81 -7.54
C ASN A 56 -23.56 2.39 -7.94
N TYR A 57 -23.43 3.72 -7.97
CA TYR A 57 -22.16 4.38 -8.25
C TYR A 57 -21.12 4.13 -7.15
N LEU A 58 -21.52 4.23 -5.89
CA LEU A 58 -20.68 3.91 -4.73
C LEU A 58 -20.27 2.42 -4.70
N GLU A 59 -21.16 1.51 -5.07
CA GLU A 59 -20.86 0.08 -5.17
C GLU A 59 -19.84 -0.23 -6.27
N LYS A 60 -19.92 0.45 -7.43
CA LYS A 60 -18.88 0.36 -8.48
C LYS A 60 -17.52 0.83 -7.96
N LYS A 61 -17.47 1.95 -7.23
CA LYS A 61 -16.25 2.43 -6.58
C LYS A 61 -15.72 1.43 -5.56
N LEU A 62 -16.57 0.86 -4.72
CA LEU A 62 -16.20 -0.16 -3.75
C LEU A 62 -15.59 -1.40 -4.42
N LYS A 63 -16.18 -1.85 -5.53
CA LYS A 63 -15.66 -2.98 -6.32
C LYS A 63 -14.26 -2.69 -6.87
N ALA A 64 -14.01 -1.47 -7.35
CA ALA A 64 -12.69 -1.05 -7.82
C ALA A 64 -11.65 -1.05 -6.67
N VAL A 65 -11.99 -0.48 -5.51
CA VAL A 65 -11.10 -0.49 -4.33
C VAL A 65 -10.80 -1.93 -3.87
N LYS A 66 -11.80 -2.81 -3.82
CA LYS A 66 -11.61 -4.23 -3.48
C LYS A 66 -10.68 -4.94 -4.48
N LYS A 67 -10.78 -4.65 -5.77
CA LYS A 67 -9.86 -5.18 -6.79
C LYS A 67 -8.43 -4.69 -6.59
N LEU A 68 -8.23 -3.41 -6.26
CA LEU A 68 -6.90 -2.84 -5.98
C LEU A 68 -6.25 -3.52 -4.77
N ILE A 69 -6.99 -3.65 -3.66
CA ILE A 69 -6.51 -4.37 -2.47
C ILE A 69 -6.14 -5.81 -2.82
N LYS A 70 -6.96 -6.52 -3.62
CA LYS A 70 -6.68 -7.90 -4.03
C LYS A 70 -5.41 -8.00 -4.88
N LYS A 71 -5.19 -7.06 -5.81
CA LYS A 71 -3.98 -6.99 -6.64
C LYS A 71 -2.74 -6.67 -5.81
N ALA A 72 -2.83 -5.70 -4.91
CA ALA A 72 -1.73 -5.34 -4.01
C ALA A 72 -1.31 -6.53 -3.14
N LYS A 73 -2.27 -7.28 -2.56
CA LYS A 73 -1.95 -8.50 -1.80
C LYS A 73 -1.23 -9.56 -2.64
N LYS A 74 -1.67 -9.81 -3.88
CA LYS A 74 -1.03 -10.77 -4.79
C LYS A 74 0.36 -10.35 -5.28
N SER A 75 0.69 -9.07 -5.18
CA SER A 75 1.99 -8.54 -5.57
C SER A 75 2.98 -8.55 -4.41
N LEU A 76 2.49 -8.57 -3.17
CA LEU A 76 3.29 -8.57 -1.96
C LEU A 76 3.48 -9.96 -1.36
N TYR A 77 2.62 -10.92 -1.74
CA TYR A 77 2.64 -12.34 -1.38
C TYR A 77 2.55 -13.19 -2.65
#